data_AF-A0A2S8GME6-F1
#
_entry.id   AF-A0A2S8GME6-F1
#
_cell.length_a   1.000
_cell.length_b   1.000
_cell.length_c   1.000
_cell.angle_alpha   90.00
_cell.angle_beta   90.00
_cell.angle_gamma   90.00
#
_symmetry.space_group_name_H-M   'P 1'
#
loop_
_entity.id
_entity.type
_entity.pdbx_description
1 polymer ?
#
loop_
_entity_poly.entity_id
_entity_poly.type
_entity_poly.pdbx_seq_one_letter_code
_entity_poly.pdbx_strand_id
1 'polypeptide(L)'
;MGPAIALLVVVGLGALLFLLQYVVQIADLDGLIAEADLEDEGLETPFLIGFFGAGILCILFQILTIAGMIRALQVRSYGLVMAGFILAMLPCTSSCMCVFAIPFSIWGIVVLNDQSVISAFKLP
;
A
#
# COMPACT_ATOMS: atom_id res chain seq x y z
N MET A 1 16.43 -12.42 0.36
CA MET A 1 15.54 -11.32 -0.11
C MET A 1 14.23 -11.79 -0.77
N GLY A 2 13.92 -13.09 -0.79
CA GLY A 2 12.65 -13.60 -1.33
C GLY A 2 11.38 -12.87 -0.86
N PRO A 3 11.21 -12.51 0.44
CA PRO A 3 10.00 -11.83 0.90
C PRO A 3 9.83 -10.43 0.31
N ALA A 4 10.93 -9.68 0.16
CA ALA A 4 10.90 -8.32 -0.36
C ALA A 4 10.49 -8.27 -1.84
N ILE A 5 10.97 -9.24 -2.65
CA ILE A 5 10.59 -9.35 -4.06
C ILE A 5 9.11 -9.75 -4.18
N ALA A 6 8.66 -10.73 -3.39
CA ALA A 6 7.25 -11.14 -3.36
C ALA A 6 6.33 -9.98 -3.01
N LEU A 7 6.68 -9.18 -1.99
CA LEU A 7 5.91 -7.99 -1.63
C LEU A 7 5.98 -6.90 -2.68
N LEU A 8 7.12 -6.68 -3.33
CA LEU A 8 7.23 -5.66 -4.38
C LEU A 8 6.32 -6.01 -5.56
N VAL A 9 6.22 -7.30 -5.93
CA VAL A 9 5.29 -7.78 -6.95
C VAL A 9 3.84 -7.61 -6.50
N VAL A 10 3.50 -8.06 -5.27
CA VAL A 10 2.13 -7.98 -4.72
C VAL A 10 1.66 -6.53 -4.57
N VAL A 11 2.50 -5.64 -4.04
CA VAL A 11 2.21 -4.21 -3.87
C VAL A 11 2.16 -3.52 -5.23
N GLY A 12 3.03 -3.87 -6.18
CA GLY A 12 3.01 -3.33 -7.53
C GLY A 12 1.74 -3.70 -8.31
N LEU A 13 1.31 -4.96 -8.25
CA LEU A 13 0.02 -5.39 -8.81
C LEU A 13 -1.17 -4.77 -8.09
N GLY A 14 -1.12 -4.69 -6.75
CA GLY A 14 -2.13 -4.00 -5.94
C GLY A 14 -2.26 -2.52 -6.31
N ALA A 15 -1.15 -1.84 -6.57
CA ALA A 15 -1.11 -0.46 -7.05
C ALA A 15 -1.78 -0.29 -8.40
N LEU A 16 -1.47 -1.16 -9.35
CA LEU A 16 -2.07 -1.13 -10.68
C LEU A 16 -3.59 -1.32 -10.60
N LEU A 17 -4.05 -2.31 -9.83
CA LEU A 17 -5.48 -2.59 -9.65
C LEU A 17 -6.20 -1.46 -8.92
N PHE A 18 -5.57 -0.86 -7.92
CA PHE A 18 -6.12 0.30 -7.22
C PHE A 18 -6.31 1.48 -8.18
N LEU A 19 -5.29 1.79 -8.99
CA LEU A 19 -5.38 2.86 -9.98
C LEU A 19 -6.49 2.58 -11.00
N LEU A 20 -6.63 1.34 -11.46
CA LEU A 20 -7.70 0.96 -12.39
C LEU A 20 -9.08 1.15 -11.75
N GLN A 21 -9.28 0.63 -10.53
CA GLN A 21 -10.52 0.83 -9.76
C GLN A 21 -10.84 2.32 -9.56
N TYR A 22 -9.83 3.11 -9.19
CA TYR A 22 -10.00 4.53 -8.96
C TYR A 22 -10.38 5.29 -10.24
N VAL A 23 -9.80 4.92 -11.39
CA VAL A 23 -10.18 5.48 -12.70
C VAL A 23 -11.61 5.09 -13.08
N VAL A 24 -12.02 3.85 -12.84
CA VAL A 24 -13.40 3.40 -13.10
C VAL A 24 -14.39 4.16 -12.22
N GLN A 25 -14.09 4.34 -10.94
CA GLN A 25 -14.94 5.10 -10.02
C GLN A 25 -15.04 6.59 -10.38
N ILE A 26 -13.98 7.20 -10.92
CA ILE A 26 -14.05 8.58 -11.44
C ILE A 26 -14.87 8.64 -12.73
N ALA A 27 -14.78 7.63 -13.60
CA ALA A 27 -15.52 7.58 -14.85
C ALA A 27 -17.03 7.33 -14.66
N ASP A 28 -17.40 6.60 -13.60
CA ASP A 28 -18.78 6.31 -13.20
C ASP A 28 -19.17 7.04 -11.90
N LEU A 29 -18.68 8.28 -11.75
CA LEU A 29 -18.89 9.06 -10.54
C LEU A 29 -20.39 9.32 -10.29
N ASP A 30 -21.16 9.55 -11.37
CA ASP A 30 -22.61 9.76 -11.31
C ASP A 30 -23.32 8.49 -10.81
N GLY A 31 -22.89 7.30 -11.24
CA GLY A 31 -23.41 6.02 -10.75
C GLY A 31 -23.08 5.79 -9.27
N LEU A 32 -21.87 6.17 -8.84
CA LEU A 32 -21.42 6.05 -7.45
C LEU A 32 -22.23 6.95 -6.49
N ILE A 33 -22.53 8.18 -6.90
CA ILE A 33 -23.34 9.12 -6.11
C ILE A 33 -24.79 8.62 -6.00
N ALA A 34 -25.33 8.06 -7.09
CA ALA A 34 -26.66 7.47 -7.11
C ALA A 34 -26.77 6.21 -6.23
N GLU A 35 -25.75 5.34 -6.22
CA GLU A 35 -25.72 4.15 -5.38
C GLU A 35 -25.51 4.48 -3.88
N ALA A 36 -24.82 5.58 -3.59
CA ALA A 36 -24.63 6.08 -2.24
C ALA A 36 -25.87 6.80 -1.66
N ASP A 37 -26.98 6.89 -2.43
CA ASP A 37 -28.26 7.51 -2.04
C ASP A 37 -28.09 8.96 -1.55
N LEU A 38 -27.13 9.69 -2.14
CA LEU A 38 -26.75 11.04 -1.72
C LEU A 38 -27.61 12.13 -2.41
N GLU A 39 -28.93 12.01 -2.37
CA GLU A 39 -29.83 13.06 -2.89
C GLU A 39 -29.82 14.36 -2.05
N ASP A 40 -29.22 14.32 -0.85
CA ASP A 40 -29.10 15.48 0.05
C ASP A 40 -27.78 16.23 -0.21
N GLU A 41 -27.85 17.46 -0.73
CA GLU A 41 -26.69 18.31 -1.10
C GLU A 41 -25.67 18.50 0.05
N GLY A 42 -26.11 18.30 1.30
CA GLY A 42 -25.25 18.37 2.49
C GLY A 42 -24.26 17.21 2.64
N LEU A 43 -24.51 16.05 2.01
CA LEU A 43 -23.70 14.84 2.19
C LEU A 43 -22.77 14.54 0.99
N GLU A 44 -23.03 15.15 -0.16
CA GLU A 44 -22.19 15.00 -1.37
C GLU A 44 -20.78 15.55 -1.16
N THR A 45 -20.66 16.76 -0.57
CA THR A 45 -19.37 17.42 -0.35
C THR A 45 -18.44 16.65 0.61
N PRO A 46 -18.86 16.16 1.80
CA PRO A 46 -17.99 15.34 2.63
C PRO A 46 -17.68 13.97 2.00
N PHE A 47 -18.60 13.40 1.22
CA PHE A 47 -18.35 12.15 0.51
C PHE A 47 -17.25 12.30 -0.53
N LEU A 48 -17.33 13.32 -1.39
CA LEU A 48 -16.30 13.61 -2.40
C LEU A 48 -14.94 13.93 -1.75
N ILE A 49 -14.92 14.74 -0.69
CA ILE A 49 -13.68 15.04 0.05
C ILE A 49 -13.09 13.76 0.66
N GLY A 50 -13.93 12.89 1.23
CA GLY A 50 -13.50 11.60 1.77
C GLY A 50 -12.95 10.68 0.68
N PHE A 51 -13.65 10.59 -0.45
CA PHE A 51 -13.28 9.75 -1.58
C PHE A 51 -11.95 10.16 -2.21
N PHE A 52 -11.80 11.44 -2.58
CA PHE A 52 -10.56 11.95 -3.16
C PHE A 52 -9.43 12.06 -2.12
N GLY A 53 -9.75 12.46 -0.89
CA GLY A 53 -8.77 12.59 0.20
C GLY A 53 -8.16 11.25 0.62
N ALA A 54 -8.99 10.21 0.76
CA ALA A 54 -8.52 8.86 1.05
C ALA A 54 -7.66 8.31 -0.10
N GLY A 55 -8.06 8.56 -1.35
CA GLY A 55 -7.29 8.17 -2.54
C GLY A 55 -5.85 8.73 -2.51
N ILE A 56 -5.69 10.02 -2.22
CA ILE A 56 -4.37 10.67 -2.13
C ILE A 56 -3.51 10.04 -1.03
N LEU A 57 -4.08 9.80 0.16
CA LEU A 57 -3.35 9.16 1.26
C LEU A 57 -2.91 7.73 0.92
N CYS A 58 -3.76 6.97 0.24
CA CYS A 58 -3.43 5.61 -0.19
C CYS A 58 -2.26 5.61 -1.18
N ILE A 59 -2.24 6.54 -2.13
CA ILE A 59 -1.13 6.72 -3.09
C ILE A 59 0.18 7.04 -2.35
N LEU A 60 0.15 7.94 -1.37
CA LEU A 60 1.33 8.29 -0.57
C LEU A 60 1.90 7.07 0.17
N PHE A 61 1.05 6.29 0.83
CA PHE A 61 1.48 5.07 1.52
C PHE A 61 2.03 4.02 0.57
N GLN A 62 1.47 3.90 -0.63
CA GLN A 62 1.94 2.96 -1.63
C GLN A 62 3.34 3.34 -2.16
N ILE A 63 3.58 4.62 -2.42
CA ILE A 63 4.90 5.14 -2.81
C ILE A 63 5.93 4.85 -1.70
N LEU A 64 5.58 5.13 -0.43
CA LEU A 64 6.45 4.84 0.71
C LEU A 64 6.75 3.35 0.86
N THR A 65 5.75 2.50 0.64
CA THR A 65 5.90 1.05 0.71
C THR A 65 6.85 0.54 -0.39
N ILE A 66 6.66 0.98 -1.63
CA ILE A 66 7.53 0.63 -2.76
C ILE A 66 8.96 1.12 -2.52
N ALA A 67 9.13 2.36 -2.05
CA ALA A 67 10.43 2.91 -1.70
C ALA A 67 11.13 2.09 -0.59
N GLY A 68 10.37 1.66 0.42
CA GLY A 68 10.85 0.76 1.48
C GLY A 68 11.31 -0.59 0.92
N MET A 69 10.55 -1.19 -0.01
CA MET A 69 10.91 -2.47 -0.63
C MET A 69 12.13 -2.36 -1.55
N ILE A 70 12.26 -1.28 -2.33
CA ILE A 70 13.47 -1.04 -3.16
C ILE A 70 14.71 -0.92 -2.26
N ARG A 71 14.60 -0.22 -1.13
CA ARG A 71 15.70 -0.14 -0.17
C ARG A 71 16.00 -1.46 0.53
N ALA A 72 14.98 -2.32 0.69
CA ALA A 72 15.16 -3.68 1.20
C ALA A 72 16.04 -4.50 0.25
N LEU A 73 15.88 -4.34 -1.07
CA LEU A 73 16.71 -4.98 -2.08
C LEU A 73 18.15 -4.45 -2.10
N GLN A 74 18.35 -3.19 -1.71
CA GLN A 74 19.67 -2.56 -1.61
C GLN A 74 20.35 -2.80 -0.25
N VAL A 75 19.72 -3.56 0.67
CA VAL A 75 20.19 -3.74 2.06
C VAL A 75 20.48 -2.39 2.75
N ARG A 76 19.70 -1.35 2.42
CA ARG A 76 19.95 0.01 2.89
C ARG A 76 18.82 0.52 3.77
N SER A 77 19.15 1.22 4.86
CA SER A 77 18.19 1.91 5.74
C SER A 77 17.15 0.97 6.38
N TYR A 78 17.56 0.20 7.39
CA TYR A 78 16.71 -0.72 8.15
C TYR A 78 15.35 -0.13 8.56
N GLY A 79 15.34 1.12 9.06
CA GLY A 79 14.09 1.79 9.47
C GLY A 79 13.10 2.02 8.33
N LEU A 80 13.58 2.36 7.13
CA LEU A 80 12.71 2.57 5.96
C LEU A 80 12.14 1.26 5.44
N VAL A 81 12.94 0.20 5.52
CA VAL A 81 12.55 -1.15 5.15
C VAL A 81 11.47 -1.66 6.11
N MET A 82 11.71 -1.55 7.42
CA MET A 82 10.75 -1.92 8.47
C MET A 82 9.42 -1.17 8.31
N ALA A 83 9.48 0.15 8.06
CA ALA A 83 8.29 0.95 7.79
C ALA A 83 7.55 0.47 6.54
N GLY A 84 8.26 0.11 5.47
CA GLY A 84 7.65 -0.47 4.27
C GLY A 84 6.89 -1.77 4.56
N PHE A 85 7.44 -2.69 5.35
CA PHE A 85 6.75 -3.93 5.74
C PHE A 85 5.51 -3.68 6.60
N ILE A 86 5.57 -2.69 7.50
CA ILE A 86 4.41 -2.30 8.32
C ILE A 86 3.33 -1.64 7.46
N LEU A 87 3.71 -0.75 6.54
CA LEU A 87 2.77 -0.08 5.64
C LEU A 87 2.13 -1.05 4.64
N ALA A 88 2.86 -2.10 4.22
CA ALA A 88 2.32 -3.17 3.39
C ALA A 88 1.26 -4.04 4.10
N MET A 89 1.19 -4.01 5.44
CA MET A 89 0.10 -4.65 6.18
C MET A 89 -1.19 -3.83 6.15
N LEU A 90 -1.13 -2.53 5.86
CA LEU A 90 -2.32 -1.69 5.84
C LEU A 90 -3.16 -2.00 4.59
N PRO A 91 -4.47 -2.28 4.74
CA PRO A 91 -5.36 -2.65 3.63
C PRO A 91 -5.53 -1.54 2.58
N CYS A 92 -5.03 -0.34 2.87
CA CYS A 92 -5.03 0.83 2.00
C CYS A 92 -4.06 0.72 0.81
N THR A 93 -3.01 -0.13 0.91
CA THR A 93 -1.98 -0.24 -0.14
C THR A 93 -2.21 -1.41 -1.08
N SER A 94 -3.12 -2.32 -0.75
CA SER A 94 -3.33 -3.59 -1.44
C SER A 94 -4.82 -3.89 -1.59
N SER A 95 -5.47 -3.22 -2.52
CA SER A 95 -6.94 -3.11 -2.70
C SER A 95 -7.71 -4.41 -2.99
N CYS A 96 -7.08 -5.57 -2.83
CA CYS A 96 -7.67 -6.91 -2.82
C CYS A 96 -6.63 -7.97 -2.36
N MET A 97 -5.34 -7.65 -2.51
CA MET A 97 -4.24 -8.58 -2.22
C MET A 97 -3.76 -8.60 -0.76
N CYS A 98 -4.53 -8.03 0.19
CA CYS A 98 -4.19 -8.02 1.62
C CYS A 98 -3.92 -9.44 2.15
N VAL A 99 -4.68 -10.43 1.65
CA VAL A 99 -4.56 -11.85 2.07
C VAL A 99 -3.19 -12.42 1.77
N PHE A 100 -2.53 -11.96 0.71
CA PHE A 100 -1.16 -12.34 0.40
C PHE A 100 -0.16 -11.36 1.01
N ALA A 101 -0.46 -10.06 1.00
CA ALA A 101 0.42 -9.03 1.54
C ALA A 101 0.71 -9.25 3.04
N ILE A 102 -0.28 -9.66 3.85
CA ILE A 102 -0.11 -9.90 5.29
C ILE A 102 0.89 -11.04 5.58
N PRO A 103 0.71 -12.28 5.10
CA PRO A 103 1.64 -13.36 5.41
C PRO A 103 3.05 -13.09 4.86
N PHE A 104 3.16 -12.47 3.67
CA PHE A 104 4.48 -12.06 3.15
C PHE A 104 5.10 -10.92 3.97
N SER A 105 4.30 -9.99 4.49
CA SER A 105 4.78 -8.91 5.36
C SER A 105 5.29 -9.45 6.69
N ILE A 106 4.54 -10.37 7.32
CA ILE A 106 4.97 -11.04 8.57
C ILE A 106 6.28 -11.79 8.33
N TRP A 107 6.35 -12.60 7.26
CA TRP A 107 7.57 -13.35 6.95
C TRP A 107 8.77 -12.44 6.71
N GLY A 108 8.55 -11.32 6.02
CA GLY A 108 9.58 -10.30 5.83
C GLY A 108 10.09 -9.69 7.13
N ILE A 109 9.20 -9.35 8.06
CA ILE A 109 9.58 -8.84 9.39
C ILE A 109 10.37 -9.89 10.17
N VAL A 110 9.96 -11.16 10.11
CA VAL A 110 10.68 -12.27 10.77
C VAL A 110 12.09 -12.41 10.19
N VAL A 111 12.24 -12.37 8.86
CA VAL A 111 13.55 -12.40 8.19
C VAL A 111 14.39 -11.17 8.54
N LEU A 112 13.79 -9.99 8.66
CA LEU A 112 14.47 -8.76 9.06
C LEU A 112 14.94 -8.78 10.51
N ASN A 113 14.26 -9.49 11.39
CA ASN A 113 14.61 -9.60 12.80
C ASN A 113 15.75 -10.62 13.06
N ASP A 114 16.18 -11.35 12.02
CA ASP A 114 17.34 -12.21 12.10
C ASP A 114 18.63 -11.36 12.23
N GLN A 115 19.46 -11.67 13.23
CA GLN A 115 20.73 -10.97 13.49
C GLN A 115 21.67 -11.01 12.29
N SER A 116 21.62 -12.07 11.48
CA SER A 116 22.40 -12.18 10.24
C SER A 116 22.01 -11.10 9.23
N VAL A 117 20.71 -10.84 9.05
CA VAL A 117 20.20 -9.82 8.14
C VAL A 117 20.46 -8.42 8.69
N ILE A 118 20.26 -8.21 10.00
CA ILE A 118 20.55 -6.92 10.66
C ILE A 118 22.02 -6.54 10.50
N SER A 119 22.94 -7.51 10.59
CA SER A 119 24.37 -7.26 10.42
C SER A 119 24.71 -6.80 8.99
N ALA A 120 23.98 -7.29 7.99
CA ALA A 120 24.15 -6.86 6.59
C ALA A 120 23.71 -5.39 6.37
N PHE A 121 22.72 -4.90 7.12
CA PHE A 121 22.30 -3.48 7.10
C PHE A 121 23.24 -2.53 7.86
N LYS A 122 24.16 -3.05 8.68
CA LYS A 122 25.14 -2.27 9.45
C LYS A 122 26.48 -2.06 8.72
N LEU A 123 26.69 -2.75 7.60
CA LEU A 123 27.89 -2.60 6.78
C LEU A 123 27.73 -1.36 5.88
N PRO A 124 28.68 -0.41 5.91
CA PRO A 124 28.61 0.87 5.18
C PRO A 124 28.66 0.71 3.66
#